data_AF-A0AAZ1XUV1-F1
#
_entry.id   AF-A0AAZ1XUV1-F1
#
_cell.length_a   1.000
_cell.length_b   1.000
_cell.length_c   1.000
_cell.angle_alpha   90.00
_cell.angle_beta   90.00
_cell.angle_gamma   90.00
#
_symmetry.space_group_name_H-M   'P 1'
#
loop_
_entity.id
_entity.type
_entity.pdbx_description
1 polymer ?
#
loop_
_entity_poly.entity_id
_entity_poly.type
_entity_poly.pdbx_seq_one_letter_code
_entity_poly.pdbx_strand_id
1 'polypeptide(L)'
;MPDTDTDTDTFRRIRRPPKPPCVVVGCFQVISCVMPIAQFVIGALYQFDCPRQPYIPIYLLVMGVVSMLLALLSILPCHAGFGNHSGAWSCLVSLFFFCWFIAGNVWIYSVYEPNYNKTVSRDVYCNKTLYLFAFWTTNMSYVLFGFLLFCTCCPWTLCGED
;
A
#
# COMPACT_ATOMS: atom_id res chain seq x y z
N MET A 1 5.60 -22.64 -51.09
CA MET A 1 4.58 -22.43 -50.04
C MET A 1 5.28 -21.97 -48.77
N PRO A 2 5.49 -20.65 -48.58
CA PRO A 2 6.08 -20.12 -47.36
C PRO A 2 5.38 -18.82 -46.91
N ASP A 3 4.27 -18.87 -46.14
CA ASP A 3 3.58 -17.64 -45.69
C ASP A 3 3.00 -17.73 -44.26
N THR A 4 3.42 -18.70 -43.42
CA THR A 4 2.81 -18.90 -42.08
C THR A 4 3.61 -18.32 -40.90
N ASP A 5 4.90 -17.98 -41.09
CA ASP A 5 5.75 -17.48 -39.99
C ASP A 5 5.68 -15.94 -39.80
N THR A 6 5.47 -15.18 -40.88
CA THR A 6 5.47 -13.70 -40.84
C THR A 6 4.26 -13.13 -40.09
N ASP A 7 3.11 -13.81 -40.15
CA ASP A 7 1.86 -13.34 -39.53
C ASP A 7 1.85 -13.57 -38.00
N THR A 8 2.42 -14.71 -37.57
CA THR A 8 2.53 -15.09 -36.16
C THR A 8 3.40 -14.12 -35.34
N ASP A 9 4.46 -13.59 -35.96
CA ASP A 9 5.38 -12.66 -35.31
C ASP A 9 4.83 -11.22 -35.24
N THR A 10 4.00 -10.86 -36.22
CA THR A 10 3.28 -9.57 -36.25
C THR A 10 2.21 -9.52 -35.16
N PHE A 11 1.45 -10.59 -34.97
CA PHE A 11 0.49 -10.72 -33.85
C PHE A 11 1.17 -10.69 -32.47
N ARG A 12 2.38 -11.26 -32.33
CA ARG A 12 3.16 -11.16 -31.08
C ARG A 12 3.59 -9.75 -30.75
N ARG A 13 3.86 -8.90 -31.75
CA ARG A 13 4.17 -7.47 -31.52
C ARG A 13 2.94 -6.69 -31.08
N ILE A 14 1.79 -6.93 -31.70
CA ILE A 14 0.53 -6.23 -31.39
C ILE A 14 0.02 -6.61 -29.99
N ARG A 15 0.23 -7.85 -29.55
CA ARG A 15 -0.20 -8.33 -28.22
C ARG A 15 0.68 -7.86 -27.06
N ARG A 16 1.82 -7.20 -27.31
CA ARG A 16 2.62 -6.64 -26.22
C ARG A 16 2.02 -5.29 -25.85
N PRO A 17 1.34 -5.16 -24.69
CA PRO A 17 0.92 -3.85 -24.22
C PRO A 17 2.16 -2.93 -24.17
N PRO A 18 2.06 -1.67 -24.63
CA PRO A 18 3.17 -0.73 -24.51
C PRO A 18 3.55 -0.66 -23.03
N LYS A 19 4.78 -1.06 -22.70
CA LYS A 19 5.30 -0.88 -21.34
C LYS A 19 5.17 0.61 -21.03
N PRO A 20 4.48 1.03 -19.96
CA PRO A 20 4.48 2.43 -19.57
C PRO A 20 5.96 2.86 -19.44
N PRO A 21 6.34 4.05 -19.94
CA PRO A 21 7.72 4.48 -19.89
C PRO A 21 8.22 4.35 -18.44
N CYS A 22 9.30 3.59 -18.22
CA CYS A 22 9.84 3.33 -16.87
C CYS A 22 10.01 4.61 -16.04
N VAL A 23 10.19 5.74 -16.73
CA VAL A 23 10.25 7.08 -16.14
C VAL A 23 8.94 7.49 -15.46
N VAL A 24 7.77 7.26 -16.08
CA VAL A 24 6.45 7.62 -15.50
C VAL A 24 6.12 6.72 -14.31
N VAL A 25 6.40 5.42 -14.42
CA VAL A 25 6.25 4.48 -13.29
C VAL A 25 7.21 4.85 -12.16
N GLY A 26 8.47 5.16 -12.48
CA GLY A 26 9.47 5.59 -11.50
C GLY A 26 9.08 6.88 -10.77
N CYS A 27 8.62 7.91 -11.48
CA CYS A 27 8.19 9.19 -10.89
C CYS A 27 6.99 9.02 -9.95
N PHE A 28 5.98 8.25 -10.36
CA PHE A 28 4.81 7.95 -9.52
C PHE A 28 5.21 7.16 -8.26
N GLN A 29 6.20 6.27 -8.39
CA GLN A 29 6.68 5.44 -7.28
C GLN A 29 7.50 6.23 -6.26
N VAL A 30 8.31 7.19 -6.69
CA VAL A 30 9.04 8.11 -5.78
C VAL A 30 8.07 8.96 -4.96
N ILE A 31 7.00 9.47 -5.59
CA ILE A 31 5.95 10.22 -4.89
C ILE A 31 5.23 9.31 -3.88
N SER A 32 4.99 8.06 -4.26
CA SER A 32 4.33 7.07 -3.39
C SER A 32 5.17 6.66 -2.18
N CYS A 33 6.49 6.93 -2.16
CA CYS A 33 7.35 6.66 -1.01
C CYS A 33 7.11 7.62 0.17
N VAL A 34 6.56 8.81 -0.08
CA VAL A 34 6.37 9.84 0.96
C VAL A 34 5.41 9.37 2.07
N MET A 35 4.30 8.71 1.68
CA MET A 35 3.30 8.18 2.61
C MET A 35 3.86 7.10 3.56
N PRO A 36 4.51 6.02 3.09
CA PRO A 36 5.11 5.01 3.95
C PRO A 36 6.27 5.53 4.81
N ILE A 37 7.03 6.55 4.36
CA ILE A 37 8.00 7.24 5.23
C ILE A 37 7.29 7.93 6.39
N ALA A 38 6.20 8.67 6.11
CA ALA A 38 5.43 9.33 7.16
C ALA A 38 4.85 8.33 8.17
N GLN A 39 4.35 7.19 7.69
CA GLN A 39 3.85 6.10 8.55
C GLN A 39 4.95 5.52 9.44
N PHE A 40 6.13 5.26 8.88
CA PHE A 40 7.28 4.78 9.64
C PHE A 40 7.73 5.79 10.70
N VAL A 41 7.90 7.06 10.32
CA VAL A 41 8.37 8.13 11.21
C VAL A 41 7.38 8.38 12.34
N ILE A 42 6.06 8.47 12.05
CA ILE A 42 5.05 8.68 13.08
C ILE A 42 4.92 7.44 13.98
N GLY A 43 4.97 6.24 13.41
CA GLY A 43 5.00 5.01 14.19
C GLY A 43 6.20 4.94 15.15
N ALA A 44 7.38 5.37 14.71
CA ALA A 44 8.61 5.36 15.51
C ALA A 44 8.66 6.50 16.54
N LEU A 45 8.27 7.73 16.19
CA LEU A 45 8.35 8.89 17.08
C LEU A 45 7.33 8.81 18.22
N TYR A 46 6.13 8.31 17.93
CA TYR A 46 5.03 8.27 18.90
C TYR A 46 4.82 6.87 19.50
N GLN A 47 5.82 5.99 19.41
CA GLN A 47 5.74 4.61 19.91
C GLN A 47 5.42 4.51 21.41
N PHE A 48 5.77 5.54 22.21
CA PHE A 48 5.55 5.60 23.66
C PHE A 48 4.43 6.57 24.09
N ASP A 49 3.82 7.27 23.14
CA ASP A 49 2.88 8.37 23.38
C ASP A 49 1.41 7.90 23.52
N CYS A 50 1.15 6.60 23.38
CA CYS A 50 -0.13 5.94 23.68
C CYS A 50 0.10 4.62 24.46
N PRO A 51 0.44 4.69 25.75
CA PRO A 51 0.58 3.49 26.61
C PRO A 51 -0.73 2.70 26.75
N ARG A 52 -1.89 3.34 26.50
CA ARG A 52 -3.21 2.70 26.42
C ARG A 52 -3.23 1.53 25.43
N GLN A 53 -2.53 1.66 24.31
CA GLN A 53 -2.61 0.74 23.18
C GLN A 53 -1.30 0.74 22.38
N PRO A 54 -0.26 0.01 22.84
CA PRO A 54 1.06 -0.03 22.19
C PRO A 54 1.03 -0.69 20.80
N TYR A 55 -0.09 -1.30 20.40
CA TYR A 55 -0.26 -1.96 19.12
C TYR A 55 -0.57 -0.99 17.95
N ILE A 56 -1.06 0.22 18.22
CA ILE A 56 -1.34 1.21 17.15
C ILE A 56 -0.04 1.69 16.46
N PRO A 57 1.02 2.08 17.19
CA PRO A 57 2.30 2.41 16.57
C PRO A 57 2.94 1.23 15.84
N ILE A 58 2.85 0.01 16.39
CA ILE A 58 3.37 -1.22 15.77
C ILE A 58 2.66 -1.50 14.45
N TYR A 59 1.33 -1.31 14.40
CA TYR A 59 0.54 -1.42 13.18
C TYR A 59 1.06 -0.51 12.06
N LEU A 60 1.25 0.78 12.37
CA LEU A 60 1.75 1.79 11.43
C LEU A 60 3.18 1.49 10.97
N LEU A 61 4.02 0.99 11.87
CA LEU A 61 5.43 0.67 11.59
C LEU A 61 5.53 -0.53 10.66
N VAL A 62 4.80 -1.62 10.92
CA VAL A 62 4.80 -2.81 10.06
C VAL A 62 4.25 -2.47 8.67
N MET A 63 3.15 -1.72 8.59
CA MET A 63 2.62 -1.25 7.30
C MET A 63 3.65 -0.41 6.54
N GLY A 64 4.29 0.56 7.19
CA GLY A 64 5.28 1.44 6.58
C GLY A 64 6.52 0.68 6.07
N VAL A 65 7.07 -0.24 6.86
CA VAL A 65 8.27 -1.02 6.50
C VAL A 65 7.99 -1.98 5.35
N VAL A 66 6.88 -2.72 5.41
CA VAL A 66 6.54 -3.68 4.34
C VAL A 66 6.25 -2.92 3.04
N SER A 67 5.53 -1.80 3.09
CA SER A 67 5.30 -0.94 1.92
C SER A 67 6.59 -0.32 1.36
N MET A 68 7.51 0.14 2.21
CA MET A 68 8.85 0.60 1.79
C MET A 68 9.63 -0.48 1.08
N LEU A 69 9.64 -1.71 1.64
CA LEU A 69 10.36 -2.83 1.05
C LEU A 69 9.77 -3.21 -0.31
N LEU A 70 8.44 -3.24 -0.45
CA LEU A 70 7.77 -3.47 -1.73
C LEU A 70 8.07 -2.36 -2.74
N ALA A 71 8.09 -1.11 -2.32
CA ALA A 71 8.42 0.03 -3.19
C ALA A 71 9.87 -0.07 -3.68
N LEU A 72 10.82 -0.39 -2.80
CA LEU A 72 12.23 -0.59 -3.14
C LEU A 72 12.42 -1.77 -4.10
N LEU A 73 11.77 -2.90 -3.80
CA LEU A 73 11.73 -4.09 -4.66
C LEU A 73 11.04 -3.85 -5.99
N SER A 74 10.26 -2.78 -6.15
CA SER A 74 9.62 -2.39 -7.42
C SER A 74 10.47 -1.39 -8.21
N ILE A 75 11.45 -0.72 -7.57
CA ILE A 75 12.44 0.15 -8.23
C ILE A 75 13.59 -0.69 -8.81
N LEU A 76 14.05 -1.71 -8.07
CA LEU A 76 15.08 -2.66 -8.52
C LEU A 76 14.79 -3.38 -9.86
N PRO A 77 13.57 -3.85 -10.17
CA PRO A 77 13.25 -4.54 -11.42
C PRO A 77 13.31 -3.64 -12.66
N CYS A 78 13.35 -2.31 -12.50
CA CYS A 78 13.69 -1.39 -13.58
C CYS A 78 15.21 -1.40 -13.90
N HIS A 79 16.06 -1.91 -12.99
CA HIS A 79 17.52 -1.89 -13.13
C HIS A 79 18.13 -3.30 -13.29
N ALA A 80 17.54 -4.32 -12.68
CA ALA A 80 17.94 -5.72 -12.82
C ALA A 80 16.68 -6.56 -12.98
N GLY A 81 16.55 -7.31 -14.09
CA GLY A 81 15.42 -8.20 -14.34
C GLY A 81 15.33 -9.33 -13.32
N PHE A 82 14.87 -9.01 -12.11
CA PHE A 82 14.60 -9.99 -11.07
C PHE A 82 13.18 -10.49 -11.25
N GLY A 83 13.11 -11.78 -11.56
CA GLY A 83 11.95 -12.43 -12.11
C GLY A 83 10.83 -12.67 -11.12
N ASN A 84 9.64 -12.78 -11.70
CA ASN A 84 8.58 -13.71 -11.33
C ASN A 84 8.48 -13.99 -9.82
N HIS A 85 8.09 -12.98 -9.04
CA HIS A 85 7.50 -13.24 -7.72
C HIS A 85 6.38 -14.26 -7.96
N SER A 86 6.53 -15.45 -7.36
CA SER A 86 5.54 -16.51 -7.53
C SER A 86 4.17 -15.96 -7.14
N GLY A 87 3.10 -16.36 -7.83
CA GLY A 87 1.74 -15.97 -7.45
C GLY A 87 1.44 -16.31 -5.97
N ALA A 88 2.13 -17.30 -5.42
CA ALA A 88 2.11 -17.63 -4.00
C ALA A 88 2.68 -16.51 -3.10
N TRP A 89 3.80 -15.87 -3.45
CA TRP A 89 4.34 -14.73 -2.70
C TRP A 89 3.36 -13.57 -2.67
N SER A 90 2.81 -13.22 -3.83
CA SER A 90 1.81 -12.15 -3.95
C SER A 90 0.56 -12.44 -3.13
N CYS A 91 0.10 -13.71 -3.12
CA CYS A 91 -1.02 -14.15 -2.30
C CYS A 91 -0.71 -14.04 -0.80
N LEU A 92 0.45 -14.52 -0.35
CA LEU A 92 0.88 -14.45 1.05
C LEU A 92 0.98 -13.02 1.55
N VAL A 93 1.60 -12.13 0.78
CA VAL A 93 1.72 -10.71 1.12
C VAL A 93 0.34 -10.05 1.19
N SER A 94 -0.55 -10.35 0.24
CA SER A 94 -1.92 -9.81 0.24
C SER A 94 -2.73 -10.27 1.46
N LEU A 95 -2.67 -11.57 1.80
CA LEU A 95 -3.33 -12.12 2.99
C LEU A 95 -2.79 -11.51 4.27
N PHE A 96 -1.47 -11.34 4.36
CA PHE A 96 -0.83 -10.70 5.50
C PHE A 96 -1.35 -9.27 5.68
N PHE A 97 -1.34 -8.46 4.62
CA PHE A 97 -1.86 -7.09 4.67
C PHE A 97 -3.36 -7.05 5.02
N PHE A 98 -4.17 -7.96 4.48
CA PHE A 98 -5.59 -8.03 4.76
C PHE A 98 -5.88 -8.35 6.24
N CYS A 99 -5.25 -9.41 6.77
CA CYS A 99 -5.38 -9.77 8.18
C CYS A 99 -4.85 -8.67 9.10
N TRP A 100 -3.70 -8.08 8.75
CA TRP A 100 -3.10 -6.99 9.50
C TRP A 100 -3.99 -5.75 9.50
N PHE A 101 -4.62 -5.43 8.38
CA PHE A 101 -5.57 -4.34 8.26
C PHE A 101 -6.78 -4.52 9.18
N ILE A 102 -7.35 -5.73 9.25
CA ILE A 102 -8.43 -6.04 10.19
C ILE A 102 -7.97 -5.83 11.64
N ALA A 103 -6.78 -6.31 11.99
CA ALA A 103 -6.21 -6.10 13.32
C ALA A 103 -6.03 -4.60 13.63
N GLY A 104 -5.53 -3.82 12.68
CA GLY A 104 -5.42 -2.36 12.79
C GLY A 104 -6.75 -1.68 13.07
N ASN A 105 -7.82 -2.07 12.36
CA ASN A 105 -9.17 -1.56 12.62
C ASN A 105 -9.61 -1.87 14.05
N VAL A 106 -9.46 -3.12 14.51
CA VAL A 106 -9.80 -3.50 15.89
C VAL A 106 -9.04 -2.64 16.89
N TRP A 107 -7.75 -2.41 16.68
CA TRP A 107 -6.94 -1.59 17.59
C TRP A 107 -7.30 -0.10 17.59
N ILE A 108 -7.67 0.47 16.44
CA ILE A 108 -8.10 1.86 16.32
C ILE A 108 -9.49 2.05 16.94
N TYR A 109 -10.44 1.16 16.63
CA TYR A 109 -11.81 1.25 17.12
C TYR A 109 -11.96 0.84 18.58
N SER A 110 -11.10 -0.02 19.13
CA SER A 110 -11.17 -0.36 20.57
C SER A 110 -10.83 0.81 21.48
N VAL A 111 -10.16 1.84 20.97
CA VAL A 111 -9.79 3.08 21.70
C VAL A 111 -10.72 4.23 21.31
N TYR A 112 -11.86 3.95 20.67
CA TYR A 112 -12.86 4.94 20.25
C TYR A 112 -13.59 5.53 21.47
N GLU A 113 -12.91 6.46 22.12
CA GLU A 113 -13.26 7.54 23.05
C GLU A 113 -11.93 7.93 23.72
N PRO A 114 -10.94 8.42 22.94
CA PRO A 114 -9.59 8.56 23.47
C PRO A 114 -9.57 9.67 24.52
N ASN A 115 -9.03 9.36 25.70
CA ASN A 115 -8.78 10.37 26.71
C ASN A 115 -7.51 11.15 26.33
N TYR A 116 -7.71 12.34 25.75
CA TYR A 116 -6.61 13.25 25.40
C TYR A 116 -6.06 14.01 26.61
N ASN A 117 -6.60 13.77 27.81
CA ASN A 117 -6.29 14.55 29.00
C ASN A 117 -5.03 14.01 29.69
N LYS A 118 -3.91 14.71 29.46
CA LYS A 118 -2.56 14.37 29.99
C LYS A 118 -2.49 14.32 31.52
N THR A 119 -3.47 14.91 32.20
CA THR A 119 -3.49 15.17 33.64
C THR A 119 -4.19 14.08 34.46
N VAL A 120 -4.96 13.18 33.83
CA VAL A 120 -5.86 12.26 34.55
C VAL A 120 -5.23 10.90 34.83
N SER A 121 -4.41 10.33 33.94
CA SER A 121 -3.56 9.14 34.19
C SER A 121 -2.69 8.82 32.98
N ARG A 122 -1.43 8.41 33.22
CA ARG A 122 -0.47 8.05 32.18
C ARG A 122 -0.94 6.82 31.39
N ASP A 123 -1.66 5.89 32.01
CA ASP A 123 -2.08 4.60 31.41
C ASP A 123 -3.31 4.72 30.49
N VAL A 124 -4.00 5.87 30.52
CA VAL A 124 -5.24 6.10 29.76
C VAL A 124 -5.06 7.14 28.64
N TYR A 125 -3.90 7.78 28.60
CA TYR A 125 -3.57 8.82 27.65
C TYR A 125 -3.23 8.24 26.27
N CYS A 126 -3.75 8.88 25.22
CA CYS A 126 -3.28 8.64 23.86
C CYS A 126 -3.15 9.97 23.10
N ASN A 127 -1.99 10.16 22.46
CA ASN A 127 -1.70 11.36 21.69
C ASN A 127 -2.67 11.52 20.52
N LYS A 128 -3.34 12.68 20.47
CA LYS A 128 -4.32 13.06 19.45
C LYS A 128 -3.75 12.90 18.04
N THR A 129 -2.51 13.32 17.81
CA THR A 129 -1.89 13.27 16.47
C THR A 129 -1.73 11.84 15.97
N LEU A 130 -1.25 10.92 16.81
CA LEU A 130 -1.06 9.52 16.41
C LEU A 130 -2.40 8.84 16.13
N TYR A 131 -3.40 9.04 17.01
CA TYR A 131 -4.73 8.46 16.81
C TYR A 131 -5.38 8.96 15.53
N LEU A 132 -5.41 10.28 15.31
CA LEU A 132 -5.97 10.85 14.08
C LEU A 132 -5.20 10.38 12.84
N PHE A 133 -3.87 10.30 12.90
CA PHE A 133 -3.08 9.82 11.78
C PHE A 133 -3.42 8.37 11.43
N ALA A 134 -3.50 7.48 12.41
CA ALA A 134 -3.89 6.09 12.20
C ALA A 134 -5.32 5.97 11.63
N PHE A 135 -6.26 6.70 12.23
CA PHE A 135 -7.65 6.71 11.78
C PHE A 135 -7.79 7.20 10.34
N TRP A 136 -7.16 8.33 9.99
CA TRP A 136 -7.24 8.89 8.65
C TRP A 136 -6.51 8.04 7.62
N THR A 137 -5.35 7.47 7.94
CA THR A 137 -4.64 6.58 7.01
C THR A 137 -5.43 5.30 6.73
N THR A 138 -6.08 4.72 7.74
CA THR A 138 -7.01 3.59 7.57
C THR A 138 -8.21 3.98 6.70
N ASN A 139 -8.84 5.13 6.94
CA ASN A 139 -9.95 5.61 6.10
C ASN A 139 -9.53 5.87 4.64
N MET A 140 -8.36 6.48 4.42
CA MET A 140 -7.82 6.71 3.07
C MET A 140 -7.58 5.39 2.32
N SER A 141 -7.11 4.36 3.03
CA SER A 141 -6.94 3.04 2.42
C SER A 141 -8.28 2.40 2.04
N TYR A 142 -9.34 2.58 2.84
CA TYR A 142 -10.70 2.14 2.48
C TYR A 142 -11.22 2.83 1.22
N VAL A 143 -11.07 4.16 1.14
CA VAL A 143 -11.48 4.94 -0.05
C VAL A 143 -10.72 4.46 -1.28
N LEU A 144 -9.41 4.23 -1.15
CA LEU A 144 -8.59 3.71 -2.23
C LEU A 144 -9.04 2.30 -2.66
N PHE A 145 -9.28 1.39 -1.73
CA PHE A 145 -9.80 0.05 -2.06
C PHE A 145 -11.16 0.13 -2.75
N GLY A 146 -12.08 0.97 -2.27
CA GLY A 146 -13.38 1.19 -2.90
C GLY A 146 -13.24 1.74 -4.33
N PHE A 147 -12.34 2.71 -4.53
CA PHE A 147 -12.05 3.27 -5.84
C PHE A 147 -11.44 2.24 -6.80
N LEU A 148 -10.47 1.45 -6.33
CA LEU A 148 -9.84 0.39 -7.13
C LEU A 148 -10.85 -0.69 -7.54
N LEU A 149 -11.75 -1.11 -6.64
CA LEU A 149 -12.83 -2.04 -6.97
C LEU A 149 -13.78 -1.43 -8.00
N PHE A 150 -14.14 -0.16 -7.85
CA PHE A 150 -14.98 0.55 -8.81
C PHE A 150 -14.32 0.64 -10.19
N CYS A 151 -13.03 0.94 -10.26
CA CYS A 151 -12.28 1.03 -11.52
C CYS A 151 -12.02 -0.33 -12.17
N THR A 152 -11.70 -1.37 -11.39
CA THR A 152 -11.44 -2.73 -11.91
C THR A 152 -12.70 -3.47 -12.33
N CYS A 153 -13.85 -3.16 -11.71
CA CYS A 153 -15.17 -3.61 -12.16
C CYS A 153 -15.70 -2.83 -13.39
N CYS A 154 -14.96 -1.86 -13.90
CA CYS A 154 -15.22 -1.24 -15.20
C CYS A 154 -14.22 -1.76 -16.25
N PRO A 155 -14.55 -2.80 -17.05
CA PRO A 155 -13.78 -3.16 -18.25
C PRO A 155 -13.72 -2.07 -19.35
N TRP A 156 -14.20 -0.84 -19.11
CA TRP A 156 -14.62 0.07 -20.19
C TRP A 156 -13.90 1.42 -20.28
N THR A 157 -13.10 1.85 -19.29
CA THR A 157 -12.51 3.20 -19.34
C THR A 157 -11.17 3.29 -20.06
N LEU A 158 -10.62 2.18 -20.57
CA LEU A 158 -9.39 2.16 -21.39
C LEU A 158 -9.53 1.42 -22.73
N CYS A 159 -10.73 0.95 -23.09
CA CYS A 159 -11.03 0.41 -24.42
C CYS A 159 -11.93 1.40 -25.18
N GLY A 160 -11.45 2.64 -25.28
CA GLY A 160 -12.18 3.75 -25.86
C GLY A 160 -11.25 4.95 -26.08
N GLU A 161 -10.22 4.76 -26.90
CA GLU A 161 -9.70 5.82 -27.74
C GLU A 161 -9.13 5.15 -28.99
N ASP A 162 -10.00 5.08 -30.00
CA ASP A 162 -9.81 4.85 -31.45
C ASP A 162 -8.88 3.72 -31.96
#